data_AF-A0A1S1Z3G1-F1
#
_entry.id   AF-A0A1S1Z3G1-F1
#
_cell.length_a   1.000
_cell.length_b   1.000
_cell.length_c   1.000
_cell.angle_alpha   90.00
_cell.angle_beta   90.00
_cell.angle_gamma   90.00
#
_symmetry.space_group_name_H-M   'P 1'
#
loop_
_entity.id
_entity.type
_entity.pdbx_description
1 polymer ?
#
loop_
_entity_poly.entity_id
_entity_poly.type
_entity_poly.pdbx_seq_one_letter_code
_entity_poly.pdbx_strand_id
1 'polypeptide(L)'
;MHRFTFKILSSLLLFLTITSCGLKTSDKINANDVNRQIKERKIKRIQESDIADQAYKIGVALSDSIFTINCGDIPVDLIKVNKKEFINKVWVDCDVPSDGLTKQVWEAYQYSIKNNIKLDDNLQRIKEDNAVKAYLFSSPKIVNDSLKILQIELNHKALVLSLY
;
A
#
# COMPACT_ATOMS: atom_id res chain seq x y z
N MET A 1 7.45 82.02 21.56
CA MET A 1 8.74 81.32 21.31
C MET A 1 8.47 79.82 21.26
N HIS A 2 8.05 79.33 20.10
CA HIS A 2 7.43 78.01 19.87
C HIS A 2 8.36 77.04 19.10
N ARG A 3 9.66 77.01 19.42
CA ARG A 3 10.64 76.22 18.63
C ARG A 3 11.45 75.18 19.40
N PHE A 4 11.19 74.96 20.68
CA PHE A 4 12.00 74.04 21.50
C PHE A 4 11.29 72.75 21.96
N THR A 5 9.97 72.65 21.88
CA THR A 5 9.25 71.45 22.34
C THR A 5 9.17 70.31 21.32
N PHE A 6 9.49 70.56 20.04
CA PHE A 6 9.34 69.57 18.97
C PHE A 6 10.53 68.61 18.81
N LYS A 7 11.70 68.92 19.38
CA LYS A 7 12.90 68.08 19.24
C LYS A 7 13.08 67.02 20.33
N ILE A 8 12.46 67.20 21.50
CA ILE A 8 12.59 66.25 22.62
C ILE A 8 11.68 65.03 22.42
N LEU A 9 10.51 65.22 21.78
CA LEU A 9 9.58 64.11 21.49
C LEU A 9 10.09 63.17 20.38
N SER A 10 10.95 63.67 19.49
CA SER A 10 11.52 62.88 18.38
C SER A 10 12.75 62.04 18.78
N SER A 11 13.40 62.35 19.90
CA SER A 11 14.55 61.57 20.41
C SER A 11 14.15 60.45 21.39
N LEU A 12 12.99 60.55 22.03
CA LEU A 12 12.49 59.51 22.94
C LEU A 12 11.83 58.33 22.18
N LEU A 13 11.37 58.56 20.95
CA LEU A 13 10.72 57.54 20.11
C LEU A 13 11.72 56.57 19.45
N LEU A 14 13.02 56.91 19.41
CA LEU A 14 14.06 56.07 18.79
C LEU A 14 14.64 55.00 19.72
N PHE A 15 14.43 55.10 21.03
CA PHE A 15 14.95 54.12 22.01
C PHE A 15 13.96 53.00 22.37
N LEU A 16 12.69 53.12 21.98
CA LEU A 16 11.64 52.13 22.28
C LEU A 16 11.48 51.04 21.21
N THR A 17 12.24 51.08 20.12
CA THR A 17 12.15 50.09 19.02
C THR A 17 13.09 48.90 19.16
N ILE A 18 13.90 48.82 20.23
CA ILE A 18 14.94 47.76 20.38
C ILE A 18 14.52 46.57 21.26
N THR A 19 13.30 46.51 21.78
CA THR A 19 12.86 45.41 22.67
C THR A 19 11.70 44.55 22.15
N SER A 20 11.35 44.66 20.87
CA SER A 20 10.33 43.78 20.24
C SER A 20 10.91 42.94 19.10
N CYS A 21 12.00 42.23 19.38
CA CYS A 21 12.36 41.01 18.66
C CYS A 21 12.78 39.97 19.71
N GLY A 22 11.84 39.61 20.58
CA GLY A 22 11.84 38.33 21.27
C GLY A 22 11.54 37.21 20.27
N LEU A 23 12.37 37.06 19.23
CA LEU A 23 12.39 35.84 18.42
C LEU A 23 13.02 34.75 19.29
N LYS A 24 12.16 34.06 20.03
CA LYS A 24 12.42 32.69 20.50
C LYS A 24 12.55 31.79 19.26
N THR A 25 13.69 31.85 18.60
CA THR A 25 14.06 30.89 17.55
C THR A 25 15.51 30.49 17.71
N SER A 26 15.77 29.87 18.85
CA SER A 26 16.66 28.72 18.85
C SER A 26 16.08 27.76 19.87
N ASP A 27 14.94 27.14 19.52
CA ASP A 27 14.83 25.73 19.82
C ASP A 27 16.02 25.10 19.11
N LYS A 28 17.15 25.02 19.84
CA LYS A 28 18.28 24.21 19.43
C LYS A 28 17.65 22.86 19.17
N ILE A 29 17.53 22.50 17.90
CA ILE A 29 17.04 21.20 17.48
C ILE A 29 17.86 20.22 18.29
N ASN A 30 17.24 19.65 19.32
CA ASN A 30 17.93 18.81 20.24
C ASN A 30 18.25 17.57 19.42
N ALA A 31 19.49 17.47 18.96
CA ALA A 31 19.92 16.40 18.09
C ALA A 31 19.60 15.05 18.74
N ASN A 32 19.51 14.98 20.06
CA ASN A 32 19.06 13.80 20.78
C ASN A 32 17.56 13.52 20.62
N ASP A 33 16.67 14.51 20.60
CA ASP A 33 15.24 14.31 20.35
C ASP A 33 14.96 13.99 18.88
N VAL A 34 15.68 14.63 17.95
CA VAL A 34 15.58 14.30 16.52
C VAL A 34 16.21 12.94 16.23
N ASN A 35 17.37 12.61 16.79
CA ASN A 35 17.96 11.27 16.65
C ASN A 35 17.17 10.20 17.40
N ARG A 36 16.48 10.53 18.50
CA ARG A 36 15.54 9.65 19.16
C ARG A 36 14.34 9.41 18.25
N GLN A 37 13.73 10.44 17.69
CA GLN A 37 12.67 10.29 16.70
C GLN A 37 13.13 9.55 15.44
N ILE A 38 14.37 9.73 14.96
CA ILE A 38 14.93 8.98 13.81
C ILE A 38 15.27 7.53 14.21
N LYS A 39 15.71 7.27 15.45
CA LYS A 39 15.95 5.92 15.97
C LYS A 39 14.65 5.17 16.27
N GLU A 40 13.63 5.85 16.75
CA GLU A 40 12.26 5.36 16.95
C GLU A 40 11.55 5.18 15.59
N ARG A 41 11.78 6.09 14.64
CA ARG A 41 11.47 5.94 13.20
C ARG A 41 12.57 5.21 12.45
N LYS A 42 13.32 4.31 13.09
CA LYS A 42 14.08 3.30 12.32
C LYS A 42 13.03 2.58 11.50
N ILE A 43 12.94 2.96 10.22
CA ILE A 43 12.03 2.41 9.23
C ILE A 43 12.08 0.90 9.45
N LYS A 44 11.00 0.34 10.01
CA LYS A 44 10.93 -1.10 10.27
C LYS A 44 11.25 -1.73 8.93
N ARG A 45 12.35 -2.47 8.86
CA ARG A 45 12.71 -3.18 7.64
C ARG A 45 11.70 -4.31 7.50
N ILE A 46 10.64 -4.05 6.75
CA ILE A 46 9.61 -5.05 6.45
C ILE A 46 10.26 -6.12 5.59
N GLN A 47 10.07 -7.40 5.95
CA GLN A 47 10.55 -8.50 5.14
C GLN A 47 9.56 -8.80 4.02
N GLU A 48 10.07 -9.23 2.86
CA GLU A 48 9.21 -9.67 1.75
C GLU A 48 8.31 -10.86 2.11
N SER A 49 8.70 -11.67 3.10
CA SER A 49 7.83 -12.72 3.67
C SER A 49 6.63 -12.12 4.39
N ASP A 50 6.82 -11.06 5.18
CA ASP A 50 5.73 -10.41 5.92
C ASP A 50 4.71 -9.80 4.95
N ILE A 51 5.20 -9.23 3.84
CA ILE A 51 4.36 -8.67 2.77
C ILE A 51 3.58 -9.79 2.07
N ALA A 52 4.24 -10.92 1.77
CA ALA A 52 3.58 -12.08 1.16
C ALA A 52 2.50 -12.68 2.07
N ASP A 53 2.78 -12.82 3.37
CA ASP A 53 1.80 -13.32 4.35
C ASP A 53 0.60 -12.38 4.45
N GLN A 54 0.85 -11.07 4.45
CA GLN A 54 -0.20 -10.06 4.44
C GLN A 54 -1.03 -10.10 3.14
N ALA A 55 -0.36 -10.27 2.00
CA ALA A 55 -1.00 -10.41 0.70
C ALA A 55 -1.91 -11.65 0.66
N TYR A 56 -1.45 -12.80 1.17
CA TYR A 56 -2.25 -14.00 1.26
C TYR A 56 -3.49 -13.79 2.14
N LYS A 57 -3.33 -13.24 3.35
CA LYS A 57 -4.45 -12.95 4.27
C LYS A 57 -5.49 -12.02 3.65
N ILE A 58 -5.04 -10.97 2.96
CA ILE A 58 -5.94 -10.04 2.26
C ILE A 58 -6.60 -10.72 1.08
N GLY A 59 -5.87 -11.49 0.28
CA GLY A 59 -6.38 -12.25 -0.85
C GLY A 59 -7.52 -13.18 -0.45
N VAL A 60 -7.34 -13.99 0.60
CA VAL A 60 -8.38 -14.88 1.15
C VAL A 60 -9.62 -14.09 1.58
N ALA A 61 -9.43 -13.02 2.35
CA ALA A 61 -10.56 -12.20 2.82
C ALA A 61 -11.34 -11.55 1.67
N LEU A 62 -10.64 -11.20 0.57
CA LEU A 62 -11.25 -10.64 -0.63
C LEU A 62 -11.95 -11.72 -1.46
N SER A 63 -11.36 -12.90 -1.64
CA SER A 63 -11.94 -13.96 -2.49
C SER A 63 -13.29 -14.43 -2.01
N ASP A 64 -13.49 -14.51 -0.69
CA ASP A 64 -14.77 -14.88 -0.07
C ASP A 64 -15.89 -13.90 -0.45
N SER A 65 -15.55 -12.62 -0.67
CA SER A 65 -16.51 -11.55 -0.97
C SER A 65 -16.69 -11.30 -2.47
N ILE A 66 -15.71 -11.69 -3.29
CA ILE A 66 -15.62 -11.30 -4.70
C ILE A 66 -16.06 -12.41 -5.65
N PHE A 67 -15.83 -13.68 -5.30
CA PHE A 67 -15.96 -14.76 -6.27
C PHE A 67 -17.32 -14.74 -6.97
N THR A 68 -17.28 -14.75 -8.30
CA THR A 68 -18.44 -14.81 -9.18
C THR A 68 -18.27 -15.95 -10.18
N ILE A 69 -19.39 -16.45 -10.69
CA ILE A 69 -19.41 -17.51 -11.70
C ILE A 69 -19.07 -16.92 -13.09
N ASN A 70 -19.19 -15.60 -13.28
CA ASN A 70 -18.94 -14.97 -14.57
C ASN A 70 -17.45 -14.81 -14.84
N CYS A 71 -17.05 -15.13 -16.07
CA CYS A 71 -15.67 -15.09 -16.53
C CYS A 71 -15.27 -13.67 -16.95
N GLY A 72 -13.97 -13.38 -16.91
CA GLY A 72 -13.40 -12.12 -17.38
C GLY A 72 -13.18 -11.08 -16.28
N ASP A 73 -12.87 -9.86 -16.72
CA ASP A 73 -12.47 -8.76 -15.85
C ASP A 73 -13.64 -8.23 -15.00
N ILE A 74 -13.37 -8.00 -13.72
CA ILE A 74 -14.31 -7.42 -12.76
C ILE A 74 -13.82 -6.00 -12.44
N PRO A 75 -14.55 -4.94 -12.85
CA PRO A 75 -14.15 -3.58 -12.54
C PRO A 75 -14.06 -3.35 -11.04
N VAL A 76 -12.90 -2.90 -10.54
CA VAL A 76 -12.63 -2.72 -9.10
C VAL A 76 -13.65 -1.78 -8.44
N ASP A 77 -14.14 -0.79 -9.18
CA ASP A 77 -15.16 0.15 -8.69
C ASP A 77 -16.50 -0.52 -8.34
N LEU A 78 -16.83 -1.62 -9.01
CA LEU A 78 -18.06 -2.38 -8.77
C LEU A 78 -17.95 -3.36 -7.60
N ILE A 79 -16.74 -3.62 -7.11
CA ILE A 79 -16.50 -4.55 -6.02
C ILE A 79 -16.91 -3.91 -4.69
N LYS A 80 -17.88 -4.48 -3.98
CA LYS A 80 -18.39 -3.95 -2.71
C LYS A 80 -17.56 -4.40 -1.51
N VAL A 81 -16.28 -4.04 -1.46
CA VAL A 81 -15.36 -4.37 -0.36
C VAL A 81 -14.69 -3.11 0.21
N ASN A 82 -14.43 -3.11 1.52
CA ASN A 82 -13.78 -1.99 2.23
C ASN A 82 -12.24 -1.97 2.09
N LYS A 83 -11.70 -2.66 1.07
CA LYS A 83 -10.26 -2.92 0.88
C LYS A 83 -9.81 -2.72 -0.56
N LYS A 84 -10.48 -1.83 -1.30
CA LYS A 84 -10.20 -1.57 -2.73
C LYS A 84 -8.78 -1.07 -2.97
N GLU A 85 -8.18 -0.38 -2.00
CA GLU A 85 -6.82 0.12 -2.04
C GLU A 85 -5.77 -0.98 -2.22
N PHE A 86 -6.10 -2.22 -1.85
CA PHE A 86 -5.21 -3.37 -2.03
C PHE A 86 -5.34 -4.00 -3.41
N ILE A 87 -6.26 -3.57 -4.26
CA ILE A 87 -6.62 -4.25 -5.50
C ILE A 87 -6.16 -3.39 -6.69
N ASN A 88 -5.27 -3.94 -7.51
CA ASN A 88 -4.94 -3.38 -8.83
C ASN A 88 -5.94 -3.86 -9.89
N LYS A 89 -6.19 -5.18 -9.93
CA LYS A 89 -7.05 -5.82 -10.93
C LYS A 89 -7.71 -7.08 -10.35
N VAL A 90 -8.91 -7.40 -10.82
CA VAL A 90 -9.64 -8.64 -10.49
C VAL A 90 -10.24 -9.23 -11.76
N TRP A 91 -10.14 -10.54 -11.93
CA TRP A 91 -10.77 -11.25 -13.04
C TRP A 91 -10.97 -12.73 -12.69
N VAL A 92 -11.82 -13.42 -13.44
CA VAL A 92 -12.01 -14.86 -13.34
C VAL A 92 -11.55 -15.52 -14.64
N ASP A 93 -10.50 -16.34 -14.55
CA ASP A 93 -10.09 -17.21 -15.65
C ASP A 93 -11.06 -18.40 -15.70
N CYS A 94 -11.65 -18.64 -16.87
CA CYS A 94 -12.50 -19.81 -17.16
C CYS A 94 -11.94 -20.68 -18.28
N ASP A 95 -10.94 -20.19 -18.99
CA ASP A 95 -10.21 -20.88 -20.05
C ASP A 95 -8.71 -20.69 -19.82
N VAL A 96 -7.89 -21.49 -20.50
CA VAL A 96 -6.44 -21.43 -20.40
C VAL A 96 -5.93 -20.02 -20.78
N PRO A 97 -5.27 -19.28 -19.87
CA PRO A 97 -4.65 -18.00 -20.22
C PRO A 97 -3.58 -18.16 -21.32
N SER A 98 -3.36 -17.12 -22.11
CA SER A 98 -2.45 -17.16 -23.27
C SER A 98 -1.01 -17.53 -22.90
N ASP A 99 -0.48 -16.91 -21.85
CA ASP A 99 0.93 -16.94 -21.47
C ASP A 99 1.16 -16.36 -20.07
N GLY A 100 2.42 -16.36 -19.65
CA GLY A 100 2.84 -15.72 -18.40
C GLY A 100 2.45 -16.46 -17.12
N LEU A 101 2.37 -15.69 -16.04
CA LEU A 101 2.19 -16.20 -14.69
C LEU A 101 0.81 -16.87 -14.50
N THR A 102 -0.24 -16.30 -15.06
CA THR A 102 -1.61 -16.84 -14.96
C THR A 102 -1.74 -18.19 -15.63
N LYS A 103 -1.08 -18.39 -16.77
CA LYS A 103 -1.00 -19.71 -17.44
C LYS A 103 -0.30 -20.75 -16.57
N GLN A 104 0.83 -20.41 -15.95
CA GLN A 104 1.55 -21.32 -15.05
C GLN A 104 0.67 -21.73 -13.85
N VAL A 105 -0.06 -20.77 -13.29
CA VAL A 105 -1.02 -21.04 -12.21
C VAL A 105 -2.15 -21.96 -12.69
N TRP A 106 -2.72 -21.69 -13.86
CA TRP A 106 -3.75 -22.53 -14.47
C TRP A 106 -3.27 -23.97 -14.64
N GLU A 107 -2.09 -24.16 -15.23
CA GLU A 107 -1.48 -25.48 -15.46
C GLU A 107 -1.22 -26.23 -14.15
N ALA A 108 -0.78 -25.54 -13.10
CA ALA A 108 -0.59 -26.12 -11.77
C ALA A 108 -1.90 -26.64 -11.16
N TYR A 109 -3.01 -25.90 -11.35
CA TYR A 109 -4.32 -26.37 -10.90
C TYR A 109 -4.86 -27.52 -11.74
N GLN A 110 -4.68 -27.48 -13.07
CA GLN A 110 -5.02 -28.61 -13.94
C GLN A 110 -4.25 -29.88 -13.56
N TYR A 111 -2.96 -29.75 -13.27
CA TYR A 111 -2.15 -30.84 -12.73
C TYR A 111 -2.73 -31.37 -11.41
N SER A 112 -3.12 -30.49 -10.49
CA SER A 112 -3.69 -30.88 -9.20
C SER A 112 -4.99 -31.66 -9.38
N ILE A 113 -5.90 -31.21 -10.27
CA ILE A 113 -7.13 -31.92 -10.62
C ILE A 113 -6.81 -33.32 -11.18
N LYS A 114 -5.91 -33.40 -12.16
CA LYS A 114 -5.54 -34.67 -12.81
C LYS A 114 -4.98 -35.71 -11.83
N ASN A 115 -4.28 -35.25 -10.79
CA ASN A 115 -3.63 -36.12 -9.80
C ASN A 115 -4.45 -36.26 -8.51
N ASN A 116 -5.71 -35.79 -8.48
CA ASN A 116 -6.57 -35.82 -7.30
C ASN A 116 -5.93 -35.15 -6.06
N ILE A 117 -5.20 -34.06 -6.29
CA ILE A 117 -4.61 -33.22 -5.25
C ILE A 117 -5.61 -32.12 -4.91
N LYS A 118 -5.75 -31.83 -3.61
CA LYS A 118 -6.61 -30.74 -3.13
C LYS A 118 -6.22 -29.41 -3.79
N LEU A 119 -7.22 -28.66 -4.24
CA LEU A 119 -7.04 -27.30 -4.73
C LEU A 119 -7.01 -26.34 -3.54
N ASP A 120 -5.89 -25.64 -3.38
CA ASP A 120 -5.68 -24.62 -2.34
C ASP A 120 -5.38 -23.28 -3.01
N ASP A 121 -5.63 -22.18 -2.29
CA ASP A 121 -5.29 -20.85 -2.80
C ASP A 121 -3.78 -20.69 -2.98
N ASN A 122 -3.39 -19.91 -3.98
CA ASN A 122 -2.00 -19.69 -4.36
C ASN A 122 -1.65 -18.20 -4.36
N LEU A 123 -0.40 -17.88 -4.03
CA LEU A 123 0.14 -16.52 -4.09
C LEU A 123 1.46 -16.52 -4.85
N GLN A 124 1.56 -15.67 -5.87
CA GLN A 124 2.75 -15.54 -6.70
C GLN A 124 3.22 -14.08 -6.73
N ARG A 125 4.53 -13.87 -6.90
CA ARG A 125 5.11 -12.52 -7.01
C ARG A 125 5.14 -12.10 -8.47
N ILE A 126 4.61 -10.91 -8.76
CA ILE A 126 4.78 -10.25 -10.06
C ILE A 126 6.01 -9.34 -9.93
N LYS A 127 7.04 -9.62 -10.72
CA LYS A 127 8.32 -8.90 -10.69
C LYS A 127 8.55 -8.10 -11.96
N GLU A 128 9.16 -6.93 -11.81
CA GLU A 128 9.68 -6.08 -12.88
C GLU A 128 11.08 -5.65 -12.46
N ASP A 129 12.08 -5.81 -13.34
CA ASP A 129 13.50 -5.47 -13.06
C ASP A 129 14.04 -6.03 -11.71
N ASN A 130 13.65 -7.27 -11.37
CA ASN A 130 13.95 -7.96 -10.11
C ASN A 130 13.29 -7.39 -8.84
N ALA A 131 12.52 -6.32 -8.93
CA ALA A 131 11.71 -5.80 -7.83
C ALA A 131 10.31 -6.41 -7.84
N VAL A 132 9.72 -6.66 -6.66
CA VAL A 132 8.32 -7.09 -6.56
C VAL A 132 7.43 -5.86 -6.79
N LYS A 133 6.56 -5.94 -7.81
CA LYS A 133 5.64 -4.87 -8.18
C LYS A 133 4.22 -5.10 -7.68
N ALA A 134 3.80 -6.36 -7.65
CA ALA A 134 2.49 -6.79 -7.19
C ALA A 134 2.54 -8.26 -6.74
N TYR A 135 1.45 -8.71 -6.14
CA TYR A 135 1.22 -10.12 -5.85
C TYR A 135 -0.01 -10.60 -6.61
N LEU A 136 0.06 -11.78 -7.21
CA LEU A 136 -1.09 -12.45 -7.81
C LEU A 136 -1.63 -13.47 -6.79
N PHE A 137 -2.81 -13.18 -6.24
CA PHE A 137 -3.56 -14.16 -5.46
C PHE A 137 -4.54 -14.90 -6.37
N SER A 138 -4.58 -16.22 -6.26
CA SER A 138 -5.39 -17.08 -7.11
C SER A 138 -6.22 -18.06 -6.26
N SER A 139 -7.54 -18.01 -6.40
CA SER A 139 -8.47 -18.90 -5.69
C SER A 139 -9.26 -19.78 -6.66
N PRO A 140 -9.03 -21.11 -6.67
CA PRO A 140 -9.66 -22.03 -7.61
C PRO A 140 -11.04 -22.49 -7.10
N LYS A 141 -12.01 -22.62 -8.01
CA LYS A 141 -13.29 -23.28 -7.74
C LYS A 141 -13.70 -24.15 -8.93
N ILE A 142 -14.26 -25.32 -8.63
CA ILE A 142 -14.92 -26.15 -9.64
C ILE A 142 -16.40 -25.76 -9.65
N VAL A 143 -16.90 -25.31 -10.81
CA VAL A 143 -18.30 -24.94 -11.02
C VAL A 143 -18.78 -25.65 -12.27
N ASN A 144 -19.81 -26.50 -12.14
CA ASN A 144 -20.33 -27.35 -13.24
C ASN A 144 -19.20 -28.13 -13.95
N ASP A 145 -18.40 -28.85 -13.17
CA ASP A 145 -17.25 -29.66 -13.64
C ASP A 145 -16.14 -28.88 -14.39
N SER A 146 -16.21 -27.55 -14.36
CA SER A 146 -15.24 -26.68 -15.02
C SER A 146 -14.41 -25.92 -13.97
N LEU A 147 -13.09 -25.85 -14.20
CA LEU A 147 -12.18 -25.04 -13.37
C LEU A 147 -12.41 -23.55 -13.65
N LYS A 148 -12.66 -22.79 -12.58
CA LYS A 148 -12.66 -21.33 -12.60
C LYS A 148 -11.67 -20.83 -11.57
N ILE A 149 -10.90 -19.81 -11.92
CA ILE A 149 -9.83 -19.31 -11.06
C ILE A 149 -10.05 -17.81 -10.88
N LEU A 150 -10.44 -17.42 -9.68
CA LEU A 150 -10.46 -16.01 -9.32
C LEU A 150 -9.02 -15.54 -9.16
N GLN A 151 -8.67 -14.49 -9.87
CA GLN A 151 -7.38 -13.83 -9.80
C GLN A 151 -7.55 -12.43 -9.22
N ILE A 152 -6.68 -12.09 -8.27
CA ILE A 152 -6.63 -10.78 -7.65
C ILE A 152 -5.18 -10.31 -7.73
N GLU A 153 -4.92 -9.28 -8.52
CA GLU A 153 -3.64 -8.58 -8.50
C GLU A 153 -3.65 -7.58 -7.34
N LEU A 154 -2.80 -7.85 -6.34
CA LEU A 154 -2.69 -7.07 -5.12
C LEU A 154 -1.61 -6.01 -5.21
N ASN A 155 -1.94 -4.81 -4.76
CA ASN A 155 -1.08 -3.64 -4.76
C ASN A 155 0.05 -3.76 -3.73
N HIS A 156 1.28 -3.95 -4.19
CA HIS A 156 2.46 -4.08 -3.32
C HIS A 156 2.64 -2.89 -2.36
N LYS A 157 2.45 -1.66 -2.85
CA LYS A 157 2.64 -0.45 -2.03
C LYS A 157 1.62 -0.38 -0.90
N ALA A 158 0.35 -0.69 -1.19
CA ALA A 158 -0.70 -0.75 -0.16
C ALA A 158 -0.40 -1.83 0.88
N LEU A 159 0.08 -2.99 0.46
CA LEU A 159 0.49 -4.08 1.36
C LEU A 159 1.63 -3.65 2.30
N VAL A 160 2.68 -3.04 1.74
CA VAL A 160 3.79 -2.49 2.53
C VAL A 160 3.30 -1.47 3.55
N LEU A 161 2.43 -0.54 3.14
CA LEU A 161 1.88 0.50 4.03
C LEU A 161 1.00 -0.08 5.14
N SER A 162 0.33 -1.21 4.91
CA SER A 162 -0.52 -1.87 5.91
C SER A 162 0.24 -2.57 7.03
N LEU A 163 1.56 -2.69 6.92
CA LEU A 163 2.45 -3.32 7.91
C LEU A 163 3.16 -2.31 8.84
N TYR A 164 2.94 -1.02 8.63
CA TYR A 164 3.41 0.07 9.48
C TYR A 164 2.38 0.41 10.57
#